data_AF-A0A534U2Q2-F1
#
_entry.id   AF-A0A534U2Q2-F1
#
_cell.length_a   1.000
_cell.length_b   1.000
_cell.length_c   1.000
_cell.angle_alpha   90.00
_cell.angle_beta   90.00
_cell.angle_gamma   90.00
#
_symmetry.space_group_name_H-M   'P 1'
#
loop_
_entity.id
_entity.type
_entity.pdbx_description
1 polymer ?
#
loop_
_entity_poly.entity_id
_entity_poly.type
_entity_poly.pdbx_seq_one_letter_code
_entity_poly.pdbx_strand_id
1 'polypeptide(L)'
;MELDLPICIHTGSGTPAVTAMFDLERNRQWSHSGFPPLHAFRDLVLNQIPDMFPKLRFGFIEASASWIPYLIHKLRRDNTKRWKSSWQSPADLFDDCRFFVACEADEDIPYLIKYTGEGHLLTGSDYGHNDPAEQAHLVTQMRAREDVPPSLVEKILCDNPRKFYGI
;
A
#
# COMPACT_ATOMS: atom_id res chain seq x y z
N MET A 1 -11.14 -6.61 18.67
CA MET A 1 -11.84 -6.03 17.52
C MET A 1 -12.89 -7.01 17.09
N GLU A 2 -14.16 -6.61 17.18
CA GLU A 2 -15.32 -7.52 17.09
C GLU A 2 -15.76 -7.81 15.66
N LEU A 3 -15.45 -6.92 14.70
CA LEU A 3 -15.98 -7.01 13.33
C LEU A 3 -15.07 -7.76 12.34
N ASP A 4 -13.80 -7.98 12.69
CA ASP A 4 -12.76 -8.54 11.79
C ASP A 4 -12.72 -7.89 10.40
N LEU A 5 -12.92 -6.56 10.34
CA LEU A 5 -12.86 -5.78 9.11
C LEU A 5 -11.49 -5.07 8.98
N PRO A 6 -10.91 -5.02 7.76
CA PRO A 6 -9.74 -4.17 7.52
C PRO A 6 -10.12 -2.68 7.45
N ILE A 7 -9.14 -1.82 7.67
CA ILE A 7 -9.23 -0.39 7.31
C ILE A 7 -8.57 -0.18 5.95
N CYS A 8 -9.31 0.39 5.00
CA CYS A 8 -8.78 0.79 3.70
C CYS A 8 -8.54 2.30 3.69
N ILE A 9 -7.30 2.69 3.43
CA ILE A 9 -6.85 4.06 3.24
C ILE A 9 -6.64 4.24 1.75
N HIS A 10 -7.49 5.06 1.15
CA HIS A 10 -7.55 5.25 -0.28
C HIS A 10 -6.95 6.60 -0.69
N THR A 11 -6.44 6.71 -1.92
CA THR A 11 -6.10 8.01 -2.50
C THR A 11 -7.32 8.95 -2.48
N GLY A 12 -7.06 10.25 -2.38
CA GLY A 12 -8.11 11.25 -2.27
C GLY A 12 -7.87 12.21 -1.12
N SER A 13 -8.31 13.45 -1.29
CA SER A 13 -8.31 14.46 -0.23
C SER A 13 -9.72 14.77 0.23
N GLY A 14 -10.04 14.37 1.47
CA GLY A 14 -11.23 14.84 2.17
C GLY A 14 -11.08 16.24 2.79
N THR A 15 -9.96 16.94 2.52
CA THR A 15 -9.62 18.22 3.17
C THR A 15 -9.58 19.35 2.14
N PRO A 16 -10.67 20.15 2.00
CA PRO A 16 -10.73 21.24 1.04
C PRO A 16 -9.58 22.25 1.17
N ALA A 17 -9.12 22.50 2.40
CA ALA A 17 -8.01 23.43 2.66
C ALA A 17 -6.67 22.96 2.06
N VAL A 18 -6.39 21.65 2.07
CA VAL A 18 -5.19 21.08 1.44
C VAL A 18 -5.33 21.11 -0.07
N THR A 19 -6.50 20.72 -0.58
CA THR A 19 -6.78 20.76 -2.03
C THR A 19 -6.62 22.17 -2.60
N ALA A 20 -7.05 23.20 -1.86
CA ALA A 20 -6.93 24.60 -2.26
C ALA A 20 -5.48 25.13 -2.30
N MET A 21 -4.50 24.39 -1.75
CA MET A 21 -3.08 24.77 -1.86
C MET A 21 -2.49 24.47 -3.24
N PHE A 22 -3.18 23.67 -4.07
CA PHE A 22 -2.67 23.19 -5.35
C PHE A 22 -3.54 23.67 -6.52
N ASP A 23 -2.87 24.03 -7.61
CA ASP A 23 -3.51 24.24 -8.92
C ASP A 23 -3.85 22.87 -9.52
N LEU A 24 -5.12 22.48 -9.48
CA LEU A 24 -5.54 21.12 -9.84
C LEU A 24 -5.39 20.82 -11.35
N GLU A 25 -5.47 21.83 -12.20
CA GLU A 25 -5.27 21.66 -13.65
C GLU A 25 -3.81 21.30 -13.95
N ARG A 26 -2.87 21.94 -13.23
CA ARG A 26 -1.44 21.68 -13.41
C ARG A 26 -0.93 20.47 -12.62
N ASN A 27 -1.40 20.30 -11.39
CA ASN A 27 -0.89 19.29 -10.48
C ASN A 27 -1.59 17.93 -10.63
N ARG A 28 -2.75 17.89 -11.28
CA ARG A 28 -3.63 16.71 -11.35
C ARG A 28 -3.86 16.12 -9.95
N GLN A 29 -4.18 14.83 -9.86
CA GLN A 29 -4.50 14.12 -8.61
C GLN A 29 -3.30 13.98 -7.66
N TRP A 30 -2.07 13.95 -8.15
CA TRP A 30 -0.89 13.58 -7.35
C TRP A 30 -0.70 14.44 -6.09
N SER A 31 -0.60 15.76 -6.24
CA SER A 31 -0.15 16.63 -5.16
C SER A 31 -1.11 16.74 -3.98
N HIS A 32 -2.40 16.53 -4.19
CA HIS A 32 -3.42 16.68 -3.14
C HIS A 32 -4.01 15.33 -2.71
N SER A 33 -4.10 14.35 -3.61
CA SER A 33 -4.79 13.07 -3.35
C SER A 33 -3.83 11.88 -3.17
N GLY A 34 -2.63 11.91 -3.78
CA GLY A 34 -1.67 10.80 -3.70
C GLY A 34 -0.83 10.78 -2.42
N PHE A 35 -0.61 11.92 -1.76
CA PHE A 35 0.19 11.99 -0.52
C PHE A 35 -0.52 11.54 0.78
N PRO A 36 -1.84 11.73 0.98
CA PRO A 36 -2.53 11.32 2.20
C PRO A 36 -2.32 9.85 2.60
N PRO A 37 -2.40 8.83 1.71
CA PRO A 37 -2.11 7.44 2.09
C PRO A 37 -0.67 7.25 2.61
N LEU A 38 0.30 7.93 2.01
CA LEU A 38 1.72 7.89 2.40
C LEU A 38 1.93 8.53 3.78
N HIS A 39 1.25 9.65 4.06
CA HIS A 39 1.25 10.25 5.39
C HIS A 39 0.63 9.32 6.42
N ALA A 40 -0.49 8.67 6.09
CA ALA A 40 -1.13 7.72 6.99
C ALA A 40 -0.22 6.52 7.29
N PHE A 41 0.46 5.94 6.29
CA PHE A 41 1.44 4.87 6.50
C PHE A 41 2.53 5.29 7.48
N ARG A 42 3.16 6.44 7.21
CA ARG A 42 4.20 7.00 8.07
C ARG A 42 3.69 7.16 9.50
N ASP A 43 2.54 7.80 9.69
CA ASP A 43 2.04 8.17 11.00
C ASP A 43 1.53 6.96 11.79
N LEU A 44 0.97 5.94 11.13
CA LEU A 44 0.63 4.67 11.77
C LEU A 44 1.87 3.99 12.34
N VAL A 45 2.97 3.93 11.58
CA VAL A 45 4.25 3.37 12.05
C VAL A 45 4.84 4.21 13.18
N LEU A 46 4.98 5.53 12.96
CA LEU A 46 5.62 6.41 13.92
C LEU A 46 4.92 6.42 15.27
N ASN A 47 3.60 6.39 15.26
CA ASN A 47 2.78 6.44 16.47
C ASN A 47 2.45 5.04 17.03
N GLN A 48 3.01 3.97 16.46
CA GLN A 48 2.82 2.58 16.92
C GLN A 48 1.33 2.21 17.04
N ILE A 49 0.50 2.73 16.14
CA ILE A 49 -0.95 2.47 16.15
C ILE A 49 -1.26 0.96 16.00
N PRO A 50 -0.56 0.19 15.16
CA PRO A 50 -0.78 -1.26 15.08
C PRO A 50 -0.60 -2.00 16.41
N ASP A 51 0.24 -1.50 17.33
CA ASP A 51 0.50 -2.14 18.64
C ASP A 51 -0.73 -2.09 19.55
N MET A 52 -1.54 -1.04 19.38
CA MET A 52 -2.82 -0.90 20.08
C MET A 52 -3.88 -1.85 19.53
N PHE A 53 -3.69 -2.32 18.29
CA PHE A 53 -4.69 -3.06 17.52
C PHE A 53 -4.08 -4.24 16.75
N PRO A 54 -3.46 -5.22 17.44
CA PRO A 54 -2.59 -6.23 16.82
C PRO A 54 -3.31 -7.19 15.85
N LYS A 55 -4.64 -7.18 15.81
CA LYS A 55 -5.44 -7.98 14.86
C LYS A 55 -5.88 -7.19 13.63
N LEU A 56 -5.81 -5.85 13.68
CA LEU A 56 -6.26 -4.98 12.59
C LEU A 56 -5.41 -5.21 11.35
N ARG A 57 -6.02 -5.06 10.19
CA ARG A 57 -5.34 -5.06 8.90
C ARG A 57 -5.54 -3.69 8.28
N PHE A 58 -4.48 -3.11 7.71
CA PHE A 58 -4.55 -1.82 7.03
C PHE A 58 -4.19 -2.01 5.56
N GLY A 59 -5.01 -1.49 4.67
CA GLY A 59 -4.79 -1.50 3.22
C GLY A 59 -4.55 -0.09 2.70
N PHE A 60 -3.53 0.10 1.88
CA PHE A 60 -3.28 1.32 1.13
C PHE A 60 -3.69 1.08 -0.32
N ILE A 61 -4.82 1.66 -0.72
CA ILE A 61 -5.52 1.32 -1.96
C ILE A 61 -5.44 2.50 -2.95
N GLU A 62 -5.20 2.20 -4.23
CA GLU A 62 -5.05 3.19 -5.32
C GLU A 62 -3.95 4.24 -5.05
N ALA A 63 -2.86 3.83 -4.39
CA ALA A 63 -1.73 4.69 -4.05
C ALA A 63 -0.40 4.21 -4.67
N SER A 64 -0.47 3.20 -5.53
CA SER A 64 0.68 2.39 -5.99
C SER A 64 1.53 1.87 -4.82
N ALA A 65 2.65 1.20 -5.10
CA ALA A 65 3.55 0.66 -4.07
C ALA A 65 4.98 1.25 -4.13
N SER A 66 5.34 1.95 -5.20
CA SER A 66 6.69 2.46 -5.47
C SER A 66 7.22 3.49 -4.46
N TRP A 67 6.37 4.04 -3.60
CA TRP A 67 6.76 4.93 -2.51
C TRP A 67 7.35 4.19 -1.30
N ILE A 68 7.12 2.87 -1.16
CA ILE A 68 7.51 2.07 0.00
C ILE A 68 9.02 2.16 0.30
N PRO A 69 9.93 1.93 -0.66
CA PRO A 69 11.37 2.00 -0.41
C PRO A 69 11.81 3.34 0.18
N TYR A 70 11.26 4.44 -0.36
CA TYR A 70 11.56 5.80 0.09
C TYR A 70 11.07 6.05 1.52
N LEU A 71 9.82 5.71 1.84
CA LEU A 71 9.28 5.93 3.18
C LEU A 71 9.94 5.02 4.23
N ILE A 72 10.26 3.78 3.90
CA ILE A 72 11.03 2.91 4.80
C ILE A 72 12.41 3.51 5.09
N HIS A 73 13.11 4.03 4.08
CA HIS A 73 14.37 4.74 4.29
C HIS A 73 14.20 5.93 5.24
N LYS A 74 13.17 6.75 5.03
CA LYS A 74 12.87 7.92 5.89
C LYS A 74 12.51 7.52 7.31
N LEU A 75 11.62 6.54 7.50
CA LEU A 75 11.24 6.04 8.81
C LEU A 75 12.45 5.51 9.59
N ARG A 76 13.34 4.74 8.95
CA ARG A 76 14.55 4.25 9.61
C ARG A 76 15.48 5.38 10.04
N ARG A 77 15.56 6.47 9.27
CA ARG A 77 16.41 7.63 9.58
C ARG A 77 15.80 8.52 10.67
N ASP A 78 14.51 8.82 10.56
CA ASP A 78 13.81 9.79 11.41
C ASP A 78 13.34 9.16 12.73
N ASN A 79 13.09 7.85 12.74
CA ASN A 79 12.46 7.13 13.84
C ASN A 79 13.34 6.03 14.44
N THR A 80 14.65 6.22 14.47
CA THR A 80 15.61 5.22 15.00
C THR A 80 15.24 4.72 16.41
N LYS A 81 14.61 5.56 17.24
CA LYS A 81 14.21 5.21 18.61
C LYS A 81 12.95 4.35 18.72
N ARG A 82 11.99 4.46 17.79
CA ARG A 82 10.77 3.64 17.79
C ARG A 82 10.78 2.54 16.73
N TRP A 83 11.84 2.47 15.92
CA TRP A 83 12.10 1.29 15.09
C TRP A 83 12.29 0.09 16.00
N LYS A 84 11.40 -0.90 15.89
CA LYS A 84 11.43 -2.05 16.79
C LYS A 84 12.65 -2.91 16.52
N SER A 85 13.25 -3.45 17.57
CA SER A 85 14.33 -4.43 17.44
C SER A 85 13.88 -5.73 16.77
N SER A 86 12.57 -6.03 16.75
CA SER A 86 12.02 -7.16 16.00
C SER A 86 12.00 -6.93 14.49
N TRP A 87 12.09 -5.68 14.01
CA TRP A 87 12.11 -5.36 12.60
C TRP A 87 13.54 -5.37 12.05
N GLN A 88 14.06 -6.57 11.79
CA GLN A 88 15.37 -6.81 11.19
C GLN A 88 15.36 -6.50 9.68
N SER A 89 14.19 -6.66 9.05
CA SER A 89 13.91 -6.30 7.67
C SER A 89 12.70 -5.37 7.58
N PRO A 90 12.50 -4.66 6.45
CA PRO A 90 11.25 -3.95 6.21
C PRO A 90 10.05 -4.91 6.15
N ALA A 91 10.22 -6.16 5.71
CA ALA A 91 9.13 -7.13 5.61
C ALA A 91 8.56 -7.48 7.00
N ASP A 92 9.42 -7.53 8.02
CA ASP A 92 9.01 -7.75 9.42
C ASP A 92 8.05 -6.64 9.90
N LEU A 93 8.24 -5.40 9.43
CA LEU A 93 7.32 -4.29 9.72
C LEU A 93 5.97 -4.54 9.07
N PHE A 94 5.93 -4.98 7.81
CA PHE A 94 4.67 -5.29 7.12
C PHE A 94 3.93 -6.45 7.78
N ASP A 95 4.65 -7.50 8.19
CA ASP A 95 4.09 -8.62 8.96
C ASP A 95 3.51 -8.19 10.31
N ASP A 96 4.30 -7.47 11.11
CA ASP A 96 3.93 -7.04 12.47
C ASP A 96 2.79 -6.01 12.45
N CYS A 97 2.84 -5.04 11.51
CA CYS A 97 1.82 -4.01 11.36
C CYS A 97 0.59 -4.48 10.57
N ARG A 98 0.66 -5.65 9.91
CA ARG A 98 -0.40 -6.22 9.07
C ARG A 98 -0.84 -5.26 7.97
N PHE A 99 0.15 -4.70 7.28
CA PHE A 99 -0.04 -3.71 6.23
C PHE A 99 -0.10 -4.36 4.85
N PHE A 100 -1.05 -3.94 4.04
CA PHE A 100 -1.23 -4.39 2.67
C PHE A 100 -1.23 -3.19 1.73
N VAL A 101 -0.64 -3.32 0.55
CA VAL A 101 -0.56 -2.21 -0.42
C VAL A 101 -1.03 -2.70 -1.77
N ALA A 102 -1.94 -1.94 -2.38
CA ALA A 102 -2.33 -2.15 -3.77
C ALA A 102 -1.19 -1.68 -4.69
N CYS A 103 -0.60 -2.61 -5.43
CA CYS A 103 0.33 -2.30 -6.50
C CYS A 103 -0.38 -2.24 -7.85
N GLU A 104 0.19 -1.45 -8.76
CA GLU A 104 -0.21 -1.42 -10.16
C GLU A 104 0.41 -2.59 -10.93
N ALA A 105 -0.24 -3.02 -12.02
CA ALA A 105 0.22 -4.16 -12.81
C ALA A 105 1.60 -3.96 -13.46
N ASP A 106 2.00 -2.71 -13.67
CA ASP A 106 3.24 -2.31 -14.33
C ASP A 106 4.37 -1.94 -13.36
N GLU A 107 4.15 -2.02 -12.04
CA GLU A 107 5.19 -1.74 -11.05
C GLU A 107 6.28 -2.84 -11.01
N ASP A 108 7.44 -2.47 -10.46
CA ASP A 108 8.57 -3.38 -10.23
C ASP A 108 8.30 -4.27 -9.01
N ILE A 109 7.36 -5.21 -9.17
CA ILE A 109 6.97 -6.18 -8.14
C ILE A 109 8.18 -6.92 -7.57
N PRO A 110 9.13 -7.47 -8.39
CA PRO A 110 10.31 -8.15 -7.86
C PRO A 110 11.18 -7.28 -6.95
N TYR A 111 11.25 -5.97 -7.19
CA TYR A 111 11.93 -5.04 -6.30
C TYR A 111 11.12 -4.77 -5.03
N LEU A 112 9.81 -4.51 -5.16
CA LEU A 112 8.93 -4.15 -4.05
C LEU A 112 8.82 -5.24 -2.99
N ILE A 113 8.74 -6.52 -3.40
CA ILE A 113 8.65 -7.64 -2.46
C ILE A 113 9.88 -7.80 -1.56
N LYS A 114 11.03 -7.18 -1.92
CA LYS A 114 12.21 -7.14 -1.04
C LYS A 114 11.96 -6.28 0.21
N TYR A 115 10.95 -5.41 0.17
CA TYR A 115 10.54 -4.57 1.29
C TYR A 115 9.28 -5.08 1.96
N THR A 116 8.28 -5.52 1.20
CA THR A 116 6.99 -5.93 1.76
C THR A 116 6.96 -7.40 2.15
N GLY A 117 7.84 -8.22 1.58
CA GLY A 117 7.60 -9.66 1.47
C GLY A 117 6.50 -9.97 0.43
N GLU A 118 6.32 -11.26 0.12
CA GLU A 118 5.36 -11.71 -0.89
C GLU A 118 3.90 -11.70 -0.40
N GLY A 119 3.66 -11.52 0.91
CA GLY A 119 2.36 -11.72 1.55
C GLY A 119 1.52 -10.46 1.76
N HIS A 120 1.95 -9.32 1.23
CA HIS A 120 1.44 -7.98 1.59
C HIS A 120 1.16 -7.07 0.40
N LEU A 121 1.45 -7.52 -0.83
CA LEU A 121 0.97 -6.86 -2.03
C LEU A 121 -0.36 -7.45 -2.46
N LEU A 122 -1.28 -6.57 -2.83
CA LEU A 122 -2.52 -6.91 -3.52
C LEU A 122 -2.66 -5.98 -4.73
N THR A 123 -3.72 -6.15 -5.52
CA THR A 123 -3.98 -5.25 -6.65
C THR A 123 -5.48 -5.07 -6.84
N GLY A 124 -5.87 -4.04 -7.59
CA GLY A 124 -7.26 -3.71 -7.91
C GLY A 124 -7.33 -3.05 -9.28
N SER A 125 -8.38 -3.34 -10.04
CA SER A 125 -8.52 -2.83 -11.41
C SER A 125 -9.06 -1.41 -11.49
N ASP A 126 -9.50 -0.88 -10.36
CA ASP A 126 -10.15 0.43 -10.24
C ASP A 126 -11.28 0.64 -11.27
N TYR A 127 -12.13 -0.38 -11.36
CA TYR A 127 -13.11 -0.51 -12.44
C TYR A 127 -14.11 0.64 -12.48
N GLY A 128 -14.30 1.22 -13.66
CA GLY A 128 -15.27 2.31 -13.91
C GLY A 128 -14.69 3.71 -13.75
N HIS A 129 -13.40 3.85 -13.40
CA HIS A 129 -12.69 5.11 -13.52
C HIS A 129 -12.44 5.48 -14.99
N ASN A 130 -12.27 6.77 -15.27
CA ASN A 130 -11.94 7.28 -16.61
C ASN A 130 -10.57 7.98 -16.61
N ASP A 131 -9.66 7.48 -15.78
CA ASP A 131 -8.32 8.02 -15.59
C ASP A 131 -7.28 6.87 -15.58
N PRO A 132 -5.98 7.17 -15.48
CA PRO A 132 -4.94 6.15 -15.58
C PRO A 132 -4.94 5.08 -14.48
N ALA A 133 -5.74 5.22 -13.42
CA ALA A 133 -5.83 4.22 -12.37
C ALA A 133 -6.65 2.99 -12.83
N GLU A 134 -7.54 3.14 -13.82
CA GLU A 134 -8.27 2.01 -14.38
C GLU A 134 -7.35 1.02 -15.10
N GLN A 135 -7.40 -0.26 -14.68
CA GLN A 135 -6.68 -1.37 -15.28
C GLN A 135 -7.64 -2.44 -15.79
N ALA A 136 -8.33 -2.14 -16.88
CA ALA A 136 -9.34 -3.02 -17.49
C ALA A 136 -8.84 -4.44 -17.85
N HIS A 137 -7.53 -4.62 -18.03
CA HIS A 137 -6.89 -5.90 -18.35
C HIS A 137 -5.98 -6.43 -17.24
N LEU A 138 -6.12 -5.94 -16.01
CA LEU A 138 -5.27 -6.23 -14.85
C LEU A 138 -4.88 -7.72 -14.73
N VAL A 139 -5.87 -8.62 -14.69
CA VAL A 139 -5.62 -10.05 -14.51
C VAL A 139 -4.77 -10.63 -15.66
N THR A 140 -5.08 -10.26 -16.89
CA THR A 140 -4.34 -10.72 -18.07
C THR A 140 -2.92 -10.15 -18.08
N GLN A 141 -2.75 -8.87 -17.75
CA GLN A 141 -1.45 -8.21 -17.68
C GLN A 141 -0.57 -8.85 -16.61
N MET A 142 -1.09 -9.04 -15.40
CA MET A 142 -0.38 -9.68 -14.29
C MET A 142 0.05 -11.10 -14.63
N ARG A 143 -0.83 -11.91 -15.24
CA ARG A 143 -0.51 -13.30 -15.63
C ARG A 143 0.44 -13.40 -16.82
N ALA A 144 0.61 -12.33 -17.60
CA ALA A 144 1.55 -12.28 -18.72
C ALA A 144 2.96 -11.82 -18.32
N ARG A 145 3.17 -11.38 -17.07
CA ARG A 145 4.49 -10.97 -16.57
C ARG A 145 5.46 -12.15 -16.55
N GLU A 146 6.58 -12.04 -17.25
CA GLU A 146 7.64 -13.06 -17.26
C GLU A 146 8.65 -12.87 -16.12
N ASP A 147 8.76 -11.67 -15.59
CA ASP A 147 9.68 -11.30 -14.51
C ASP A 147 9.13 -11.60 -13.10
N VAL A 148 7.85 -11.96 -13.01
CA VAL A 148 7.17 -12.31 -11.75
C VAL A 148 6.78 -13.80 -11.78
N PRO A 149 7.19 -14.60 -10.78
CA PRO A 149 6.80 -16.01 -10.72
C PRO A 149 5.27 -16.18 -10.69
N PRO A 150 4.68 -17.16 -11.41
CA PRO A 150 3.23 -17.36 -11.42
C PRO A 150 2.61 -17.55 -10.03
N SER A 151 3.35 -18.18 -9.10
CA SER A 151 2.91 -18.32 -7.70
C SER A 151 2.78 -16.99 -6.98
N LEU A 152 3.65 -16.02 -7.26
CA LEU A 152 3.58 -14.68 -6.70
C LEU A 152 2.44 -13.87 -7.33
N VAL A 153 2.21 -14.02 -8.63
CA VAL A 153 1.05 -13.42 -9.31
C VAL A 153 -0.25 -13.88 -8.64
N GLU A 154 -0.40 -15.18 -8.38
CA GLU A 154 -1.61 -15.70 -7.72
C GLU A 154 -1.71 -15.25 -6.25
N LYS A 155 -0.60 -15.05 -5.53
CA LYS A 155 -0.66 -14.43 -4.19
C LYS A 155 -1.24 -13.02 -4.25
N ILE A 156 -0.77 -12.20 -5.20
CA ILE A 156 -1.20 -10.79 -5.34
C ILE A 156 -2.66 -10.70 -5.81
N LEU A 157 -3.07 -11.55 -6.76
CA LEU A 157 -4.43 -11.57 -7.31
C LEU A 157 -5.46 -12.21 -6.38
N CYS A 158 -5.06 -13.21 -5.58
CA CYS A 158 -6.00 -14.08 -4.86
C CYS A 158 -5.70 -14.17 -3.36
N ASP A 159 -4.54 -14.70 -2.97
CA ASP A 159 -4.33 -15.15 -1.58
C ASP A 159 -4.16 -13.99 -0.59
N ASN A 160 -3.41 -12.95 -0.97
CA ASN A 160 -3.19 -11.77 -0.15
C ASN A 160 -4.49 -10.96 0.01
N PRO A 161 -5.28 -10.68 -1.05
CA PRO A 161 -6.62 -10.11 -0.90
C PRO A 161 -7.53 -10.92 0.02
N ARG A 162 -7.57 -12.26 -0.10
CA ARG A 162 -8.36 -13.13 0.81
C ARG A 162 -7.96 -12.96 2.26
N LYS A 163 -6.65 -12.96 2.55
CA LYS A 163 -6.11 -12.70 3.88
C LYS A 163 -6.46 -11.30 4.40
N PHE A 164 -6.42 -10.29 3.52
CA PHE A 164 -6.70 -8.90 3.88
C PHE A 164 -8.18 -8.67 4.20
N TYR A 165 -9.07 -9.12 3.31
CA TYR A 165 -10.52 -8.93 3.42
C TYR A 165 -11.20 -9.98 4.32
N GLY A 166 -10.54 -11.09 4.64
CA GLY A 166 -11.10 -12.16 5.47
C GLY A 166 -12.14 -13.02 4.72
N ILE A 167 -11.90 -13.29 3.43
CA ILE A 167 -12.80 -14.04 2.53
C ILE A 167 -12.17 -15.32 1.98
#